data_AF-A0A2S2NGD5-F1
#
_entry.id   AF-A0A2S2NGD5-F1
#
_cell.length_a   1.000
_cell.length_b   1.000
_cell.length_c   1.000
_cell.angle_alpha   90.00
_cell.angle_beta   90.00
_cell.angle_gamma   90.00
#
_symmetry.space_group_name_H-M   'P 1'
#
loop_
_entity.id
_entity.type
_entity.pdbx_description
1 polymer ?
#
loop_
_entity_poly.entity_id
_entity_poly.type
_entity_poly.pdbx_seq_one_letter_code
_entity_poly.pdbx_strand_id
1 'polypeptide(L)'
;MKKAWQILQSDNRYENLPIAYYSCFCHTLNLLIHDIVKLESFSTVEENAKKVVKTINNVHILKNTLINIQKSKNQVLGTLKMPVKTRWGSIVSCLKSLEQNKGCLQQLSWSENEHVIGKLGNKNDSS
;
A
#
# COMPACT_ATOMS: atom_id res chain seq x y z
N MET A 1 -19.30 -10.29 -10.97
CA MET A 1 -19.44 -11.68 -11.48
C MET A 1 -20.91 -12.15 -11.61
N LYS A 2 -21.92 -11.47 -11.03
CA LYS A 2 -23.34 -11.83 -11.20
C LYS A 2 -23.80 -11.98 -12.67
N LYS A 3 -23.29 -11.13 -13.56
CA LYS A 3 -23.56 -11.21 -15.01
C LYS A 3 -23.06 -12.51 -15.66
N ALA A 4 -21.89 -13.01 -15.24
CA ALA A 4 -21.35 -14.26 -15.78
C ALA A 4 -22.21 -15.46 -15.35
N TRP A 5 -22.74 -15.43 -14.12
CA TRP A 5 -23.71 -16.42 -13.65
C TRP A 5 -25.02 -16.38 -14.43
N GLN A 6 -25.54 -15.18 -14.71
CA GLN A 6 -26.75 -15.01 -15.54
C GLN A 6 -26.56 -15.59 -16.95
N ILE A 7 -25.38 -15.39 -17.57
CA ILE A 7 -25.05 -15.97 -18.88
C ILE A 7 -25.04 -17.50 -18.82
N LEU A 8 -24.45 -18.09 -17.77
CA LEU A 8 -24.40 -19.54 -17.59
C LEU A 8 -25.79 -20.16 -17.37
N GLN A 9 -26.68 -19.47 -16.65
CA GLN A 9 -28.06 -19.92 -16.46
C GLN A 9 -28.90 -19.85 -17.74
N SER A 10 -28.60 -18.91 -18.65
CA SER A 10 -29.34 -18.74 -19.90
C SER A 10 -28.93 -19.70 -21.03
N ASP A 11 -27.91 -20.52 -20.82
CA ASP A 11 -27.34 -21.40 -21.84
C ASP A 11 -27.66 -22.87 -21.53
N ASN A 12 -28.51 -23.47 -22.36
CA ASN A 12 -29.00 -24.85 -22.22
C ASN A 12 -27.88 -25.90 -22.15
N ARG A 13 -26.65 -25.58 -22.59
CA ARG A 13 -25.50 -26.48 -22.47
C ARG A 13 -25.09 -26.76 -21.03
N TYR A 14 -25.43 -25.86 -20.11
CA TYR A 14 -25.04 -25.93 -18.70
C TYR A 14 -26.20 -26.23 -17.74
N GLU A 15 -27.44 -26.40 -18.26
CA GLU A 15 -28.68 -26.57 -17.48
C GLU A 15 -28.65 -27.78 -16.53
N ASN A 16 -28.03 -28.88 -16.97
CA ASN A 16 -27.97 -30.14 -16.23
C ASN A 16 -26.65 -30.35 -15.45
N LEU A 17 -25.76 -29.36 -15.44
CA LEU A 17 -24.49 -29.45 -14.72
C LEU A 17 -24.66 -28.94 -13.28
N PRO A 18 -24.08 -29.62 -12.27
CA PRO A 18 -24.18 -29.21 -10.87
C PRO A 18 -23.21 -28.05 -10.57
N ILE A 19 -23.38 -26.92 -11.27
CA ILE A 19 -22.55 -25.73 -11.09
C ILE A 19 -23.17 -24.87 -9.99
N ALA A 20 -22.45 -24.73 -8.88
CA ALA A 20 -22.81 -23.81 -7.82
C ALA A 20 -22.02 -22.49 -7.95
N TYR A 21 -22.73 -21.37 -7.80
CA TYR A 21 -22.11 -20.05 -7.80
C TYR A 21 -21.89 -19.54 -6.37
N TYR A 22 -20.65 -19.17 -6.07
CA TYR A 22 -20.29 -18.46 -4.85
C TYR A 22 -19.56 -17.17 -5.20
N SER A 23 -19.85 -16.10 -4.47
CA SER A 23 -19.04 -14.89 -4.52
C SER A 23 -17.62 -15.21 -4.04
N CYS A 24 -16.59 -14.70 -4.72
CA CYS A 24 -15.21 -14.89 -4.31
C CYS A 24 -14.99 -14.31 -2.90
N PHE A 25 -14.62 -15.16 -1.94
CA PHE A 25 -14.33 -14.76 -0.56
C PHE A 25 -13.28 -13.63 -0.49
N CYS A 26 -12.24 -13.69 -1.32
CA CYS A 26 -11.22 -12.65 -1.40
C CYS A 26 -11.79 -11.29 -1.84
N HIS A 27 -12.83 -11.29 -2.69
CA HIS A 27 -13.51 -10.05 -3.09
C HIS A 27 -14.34 -9.50 -1.93
N THR A 28 -15.07 -10.35 -1.21
CA THR A 28 -15.82 -9.95 -0.02
C THR A 28 -14.88 -9.37 1.05
N LEU A 29 -13.77 -10.04 1.33
CA LEU A 29 -12.75 -9.54 2.24
C LEU A 29 -12.18 -8.19 1.77
N ASN A 30 -11.98 -8.02 0.46
CA ASN A 30 -11.52 -6.75 -0.09
C ASN A 30 -12.50 -5.61 0.13
N LEU A 31 -13.79 -5.85 -0.03
CA LEU A 31 -14.82 -4.86 0.25
C LEU A 31 -14.85 -4.51 1.75
N LEU A 32 -14.84 -5.53 2.62
CA LEU A 32 -14.82 -5.34 4.07
C LEU A 32 -13.64 -4.49 4.54
N ILE A 33 -12.42 -4.84 4.10
CA ILE A 33 -11.21 -4.07 4.46
C ILE A 33 -11.29 -2.65 3.91
N HIS A 34 -11.81 -2.47 2.69
CA HIS A 34 -11.97 -1.15 2.11
C HIS A 34 -12.95 -0.29 2.93
N ASP A 35 -14.01 -0.87 3.47
CA ASP A 35 -14.95 -0.15 4.34
C ASP A 35 -14.35 0.15 5.72
N ILE A 36 -13.55 -0.76 6.29
CA ILE A 36 -12.80 -0.50 7.53
C ILE A 36 -11.83 0.67 7.35
N VAL A 37 -11.10 0.71 6.23
CA VAL A 37 -10.11 1.77 5.95
C VAL A 37 -10.76 3.14 5.76
N LYS A 38 -12.06 3.21 5.40
CA LYS A 38 -12.81 4.48 5.34
C LYS A 38 -13.13 5.08 6.70
N LEU A 39 -13.06 4.29 7.79
CA LEU A 39 -13.22 4.85 9.14
C LEU A 39 -12.15 5.92 9.36
N GLU A 40 -12.54 7.07 9.90
CA GLU A 40 -11.70 8.28 9.96
C GLU A 40 -10.32 8.04 10.58
N SER A 41 -10.29 7.27 11.67
CA SER A 41 -9.06 6.88 12.37
C SER A 41 -8.11 6.08 11.46
N PHE A 42 -8.63 5.12 10.70
CA PHE A 42 -7.85 4.31 9.77
C PHE A 42 -7.47 5.08 8.50
N SER A 43 -8.36 5.92 7.99
CA SER A 43 -8.11 6.75 6.82
C SER A 43 -6.92 7.68 7.05
N THR A 44 -6.85 8.31 8.24
CA THR A 44 -5.73 9.18 8.61
C THR A 44 -4.40 8.40 8.68
N VAL A 45 -4.41 7.19 9.26
CA VAL A 45 -3.23 6.31 9.31
C VAL A 45 -2.80 5.90 7.90
N GLU A 46 -3.75 5.53 7.04
CA GLU A 46 -3.47 5.16 5.66
C GLU A 46 -2.85 6.33 4.88
N GLU A 47 -3.40 7.53 5.00
CA GLU A 47 -2.87 8.71 4.32
C GLU A 47 -1.46 9.05 4.77
N ASN A 48 -1.19 9.02 6.07
CA ASN A 48 0.14 9.27 6.62
C ASN A 48 1.14 8.20 6.15
N ALA A 49 0.75 6.93 6.18
CA ALA A 49 1.56 5.84 5.64
C ALA A 49 1.89 6.05 4.15
N LYS A 50 0.89 6.38 3.33
CA LYS A 50 1.08 6.70 1.91
C LYS A 50 2.02 7.89 1.71
N LYS A 51 1.86 8.97 2.49
CA LYS A 51 2.73 10.16 2.42
C LYS A 51 4.19 9.78 2.70
N VAL A 52 4.47 9.07 3.78
CA VAL A 52 5.83 8.65 4.13
C VAL A 52 6.46 7.78 3.03
N VAL A 53 5.76 6.71 2.63
CA VAL A 53 6.28 5.80 1.60
C VAL A 53 6.49 6.53 0.27
N LYS A 54 5.56 7.40 -0.13
CA LYS A 54 5.64 8.18 -1.37
C LYS A 54 6.81 9.16 -1.35
N THR A 55 7.00 9.90 -0.25
CA THR A 55 8.10 10.85 -0.11
C THR A 55 9.45 10.17 -0.25
N ILE A 56 9.66 9.05 0.46
CA ILE A 56 10.92 8.32 0.42
C ILE A 56 11.15 7.67 -0.95
N ASN A 57 10.13 7.03 -1.51
CA ASN A 57 10.28 6.33 -2.80
C ASN A 57 10.49 7.29 -3.98
N ASN A 58 9.95 8.50 -3.92
CA ASN A 58 10.07 9.49 -5.00
C ASN A 58 11.37 10.31 -4.92
N VAL A 59 12.03 10.37 -3.77
CA VAL A 59 13.28 11.10 -3.60
C VAL A 59 14.43 10.10 -3.54
N HIS A 60 15.16 9.95 -4.65
CA HIS A 60 16.27 9.01 -4.79
C HIS A 60 17.31 9.11 -3.66
N ILE A 61 17.58 10.34 -3.19
CA ILE A 61 18.50 10.58 -2.08
C ILE A 61 17.97 9.91 -0.80
N LEU A 62 16.72 10.15 -0.41
CA LEU A 62 16.10 9.55 0.78
C LEU A 62 16.05 8.03 0.69
N LYS A 63 15.70 7.49 -0.49
CA LYS A 63 15.68 6.06 -0.73
C LYS A 63 17.07 5.43 -0.55
N ASN A 64 18.11 6.04 -1.10
CA ASN A 64 19.48 5.54 -0.97
C ASN A 64 19.99 5.66 0.47
N THR A 65 19.70 6.77 1.16
CA THR A 65 20.03 6.94 2.57
C THR A 65 19.37 5.87 3.44
N LEU A 66 18.09 5.56 3.19
CA LEU A 66 17.40 4.47 3.89
C LEU A 66 18.09 3.13 3.67
N ILE A 67 18.48 2.80 2.43
CA ILE A 67 19.20 1.56 2.11
C ILE A 67 20.56 1.51 2.82
N ASN A 68 21.26 2.63 2.91
CA ASN A 68 22.54 2.71 3.62
C ASN A 68 22.36 2.50 5.13
N ILE A 69 21.31 3.05 5.73
CA ILE A 69 20.97 2.83 7.14
C ILE A 69 20.60 1.36 7.41
N GLN A 70 19.86 0.73 6.49
CA GLN A 70 19.53 -0.70 6.61
C GLN A 70 20.80 -1.56 6.59
N LYS A 71 21.72 -1.28 5.65
CA LYS A 71 23.00 -1.97 5.53
C LYS A 71 23.89 -1.77 6.77
N SER A 72 23.97 -0.56 7.32
CA SER A 72 24.81 -0.28 8.49
C SER A 72 24.34 -1.01 9.76
N LYS A 73 23.02 -1.28 9.87
CA LYS A 73 22.46 -2.10 10.95
C LYS A 73 22.55 -3.61 10.70
N ASN A 74 23.15 -4.03 9.58
CA ASN A 74 23.16 -5.41 9.10
C ASN A 74 21.74 -6.02 9.01
N GLN A 75 20.73 -5.18 8.76
CA GLN A 75 19.34 -5.61 8.66
C GLN A 75 18.95 -5.70 7.18
N VAL A 76 18.57 -6.89 6.73
CA VAL A 76 17.92 -7.07 5.43
C VAL A 76 16.43 -6.75 5.57
N LEU A 77 16.12 -5.48 5.77
CA LEU A 77 14.73 -5.02 5.81
C LEU A 77 14.16 -4.90 4.40
N GLY A 78 12.92 -5.33 4.22
CA GLY A 78 12.20 -5.18 2.96
C GLY A 78 12.03 -3.71 2.56
N THR A 79 11.84 -3.47 1.27
CA THR A 79 11.54 -2.13 0.74
C THR A 79 10.17 -1.63 1.23
N LEU A 80 10.02 -0.30 1.30
CA LEU A 80 8.73 0.32 1.60
C LEU A 80 7.74 0.07 0.46
N LYS A 81 6.57 -0.46 0.80
CA LYS A 81 5.56 -0.91 -0.18
C LYS A 81 4.41 0.09 -0.27
N MET A 82 4.15 0.62 -1.47
CA MET A 82 2.96 1.45 -1.69
C MET A 82 1.69 0.57 -1.70
N PRO A 83 0.62 0.99 -1.00
CA PRO A 83 -0.66 0.30 -1.08
C PRO A 83 -1.32 0.56 -2.44
N VAL A 84 -2.04 -0.44 -2.96
CA VAL A 84 -2.80 -0.36 -4.21
C VAL A 84 -4.29 -0.52 -3.92
N LYS A 85 -5.12 0.31 -4.55
CA LYS A 85 -6.57 0.34 -4.28
C LYS A 85 -7.28 -1.00 -4.51
N THR A 86 -6.78 -1.82 -5.41
CA THR A 86 -7.45 -3.04 -5.88
C THR A 86 -7.09 -4.30 -5.10
N ARG A 87 -6.24 -4.21 -4.07
CA ARG A 87 -5.81 -5.38 -3.28
C ARG A 87 -5.80 -5.07 -1.79
N TRP A 88 -6.69 -5.71 -1.05
CA TRP A 88 -6.82 -5.60 0.41
C TRP A 88 -5.51 -5.83 1.17
N GLY A 89 -4.70 -6.80 0.74
CA GLY A 89 -3.43 -7.11 1.40
C GLY A 89 -2.35 -6.03 1.21
N SER A 90 -2.57 -5.06 0.32
CA SER A 90 -1.57 -4.04 0.02
C SER A 90 -1.43 -3.00 1.11
N ILE A 91 -2.52 -2.61 1.78
CA ILE A 91 -2.45 -1.70 2.92
C ILE A 91 -1.76 -2.38 4.11
N VAL A 92 -2.08 -3.65 4.36
CA VAL A 92 -1.40 -4.44 5.40
C VAL A 92 0.10 -4.55 5.09
N SER A 93 0.46 -4.81 3.83
CA SER A 93 1.86 -4.88 3.39
C SER A 93 2.58 -3.54 3.52
N CYS A 94 1.91 -2.43 3.23
CA CYS A 94 2.43 -1.08 3.43
C CYS A 94 2.75 -0.83 4.91
N LEU A 95 1.75 -1.00 5.78
CA LEU A 95 1.90 -0.76 7.21
C LEU A 95 2.97 -1.66 7.83
N LYS A 96 2.99 -2.95 7.47
CA LYS A 96 4.03 -3.89 7.93
C LYS A 96 5.43 -3.49 7.44
N SER A 97 5.55 -2.98 6.20
CA SER A 97 6.85 -2.50 5.71
C SER A 97 7.32 -1.25 6.45
N LEU A 98 6.42 -0.36 6.86
CA LEU A 98 6.74 0.82 7.68
C LEU A 98 7.16 0.41 9.09
N GLU A 99 6.45 -0.52 9.71
CA GLU A 99 6.77 -1.04 11.04
C GLU A 99 8.14 -1.73 11.07
N GLN A 100 8.40 -2.60 10.09
CA GLN A 100 9.71 -3.26 9.93
C GLN A 100 10.85 -2.26 9.77
N ASN A 101 10.59 -1.13 9.10
CA ASN A 101 11.57 -0.08 8.87
C ASN A 101 11.57 1.04 9.92
N LYS A 102 10.77 0.95 10.98
CA LYS A 102 10.57 2.03 11.96
C LYS A 102 11.87 2.62 12.49
N GLY A 103 12.80 1.78 12.94
CA GLY A 103 14.09 2.23 13.48
C GLY A 103 15.03 2.84 12.43
N CYS A 104 14.88 2.48 11.15
CA CYS A 104 15.63 3.12 10.06
C CYS A 104 14.98 4.44 9.64
N LEU A 105 13.65 4.52 9.65
CA LEU A 105 12.87 5.73 9.36
C LEU A 105 13.11 6.83 10.40
N GLN A 106 13.15 6.47 11.69
CA GLN A 106 13.46 7.42 12.77
C GLN A 106 14.87 8.00 12.62
N GLN A 107 15.84 7.16 12.27
CA GLN A 107 17.20 7.62 12.01
C GLN A 107 17.28 8.49 10.75
N LEU A 108 16.53 8.13 9.70
CA LEU A 108 16.43 8.92 8.47
C LEU A 108 15.84 10.32 8.75
N SER A 109 14.86 10.43 9.65
CA SER A 109 14.28 11.72 10.02
C SER A 109 15.23 12.62 10.82
N TRP A 110 16.17 12.03 11.57
CA TRP A 110 17.19 12.79 12.29
C TRP A 110 18.40 13.13 11.42
N SER A 111 18.66 12.35 10.37
CA SER A 111 19.70 12.66 9.39
C SER A 111 19.23 13.77 8.44
N GLU A 112 19.08 14.98 8.98
CA GLU A 112 18.85 16.19 8.20
C GLU A 112 20.08 16.45 7.32
N ASN A 113 20.02 15.99 6.07
CA ASN A 113 20.92 16.49 5.04
C ASN A 113 20.33 17.81 4.53
N GLU A 114 21.03 18.92 4.75
CA GLU A 114 20.65 20.29 4.31
C GLU A 114 20.20 20.35 2.83
N HIS A 115 20.70 19.46 1.97
CA HIS A 115 20.31 19.35 0.56
C HIS A 115 18.88 18.85 0.31
N VAL A 116 18.21 18.21 1.27
CA VAL A 116 16.84 17.66 1.11
C VAL A 116 15.77 18.74 1.29
N ILE A 117 16.01 19.71 2.17
CA ILE A 117 15.06 20.79 2.50
C ILE A 117 14.80 21.67 1.25
N GLY A 118 15.84 21.97 0.46
CA GLY A 118 15.73 22.74 -0.78
C GLY A 118 14.89 22.07 -1.88
N LYS A 119 14.79 20.73 -1.91
CA LYS A 119 13.95 20.01 -2.89
C LYS A 119 12.51 19.81 -2.44
N LEU A 120 12.23 19.86 -1.12
CA LEU A 120 10.87 19.78 -0.58
C LEU A 120 10.17 21.14 -0.60
N GLY A 121 10.90 22.25 -0.44
CA GLY A 121 10.36 23.62 -0.56
C GLY A 121 9.94 24.01 -1.99
N ASN A 122 10.71 23.59 -3.00
CA ASN A 122 10.47 23.99 -4.40
C ASN A 122 9.25 23.34 -5.09
N LYS A 123 8.45 22.52 -4.39
CA LYS A 123 7.22 21.92 -4.95
C LYS A 123 5.92 22.60 -4.52
N ASN A 124 5.98 23.60 -3.65
CA ASN A 124 4.79 24.30 -3.16
C ASN A 124 4.49 25.65 -3.87
N ASP A 125 5.36 26.13 -4.76
CA ASP A 125 5.21 27.44 -5.42
C ASP A 125 4.93 27.33 -6.93
N SER A 126 4.15 26.33 -7.36
CA SER A 126 3.61 26.30 -8.72
C SER A 126 2.16 25.80 -8.75
N SER A 127 1.27 26.68 -8.31
CA SER A 127 -0.13 26.77 -8.76
C SER A 127 -0.56 28.22 -8.72
#